data_AF-A0A9E0IH42-F1
#
_entry.id   AF-A0A9E0IH42-F1
#
_cell.length_a   1.000
_cell.length_b   1.000
_cell.length_c   1.000
_cell.angle_alpha   90.00
_cell.angle_beta   90.00
_cell.angle_gamma   90.00
#
_symmetry.space_group_name_H-M   'P 1'
#
loop_
_entity.id
_entity.type
_entity.pdbx_description
1 polymer ?
#
loop_
_entity_poly.entity_id
_entity_poly.type
_entity_poly.pdbx_seq_one_letter_code
_entity_poly.pdbx_strand_id
1 'polypeptide(L)'
;MRRALPSWSVLVGVGVSIGAAGAPAGCTRDAAPALCPDVVAGELVVSELRGEQTGSDSQGQWIELYNASGTELDLLGLRVLWRRLDGSDSDTVLVRRSLLVAPDGYVVLGAGLDADRPSYVDYGVAGDLPGAIMPSAAVDLIACDVLIDRLTYSGLTRTGTYSLGPTPPTADGNDVSTAWCNNETVDGTGLAAPGTPGAANPPCPTL
;
A
#
# COMPACT_ATOMS: atom_id res chain seq x y z
N MET A 1 -14.71 -65.17 0.43
CA MET A 1 -13.46 -65.29 -0.34
C MET A 1 -13.77 -65.31 -1.83
N ARG A 2 -13.31 -64.27 -2.54
CA ARG A 2 -12.72 -64.26 -3.90
C ARG A 2 -13.46 -65.05 -5.01
N ARG A 3 -14.29 -64.40 -5.82
CA ARG A 3 -14.01 -63.61 -7.05
C ARG A 3 -14.01 -64.46 -8.33
N ALA A 4 -15.09 -64.29 -9.09
CA ALA A 4 -15.22 -64.67 -10.49
C ALA A 4 -14.44 -63.69 -11.40
N LEU A 5 -13.92 -64.20 -12.50
CA LEU A 5 -13.67 -63.46 -13.74
C LEU A 5 -14.09 -64.36 -14.89
N PRO A 6 -14.71 -63.80 -15.93
CA PRO A 6 -14.04 -63.99 -17.21
C PRO A 6 -14.15 -62.81 -18.20
N SER A 7 -13.38 -63.01 -19.26
CA SER A 7 -13.53 -62.50 -20.62
C SER A 7 -12.82 -61.19 -20.97
N TRP A 8 -11.78 -61.37 -21.77
CA TRP A 8 -11.11 -60.35 -22.58
C TRP A 8 -12.04 -59.88 -23.71
N SER A 9 -12.00 -58.58 -23.97
CA SER A 9 -12.40 -57.98 -25.24
C SER A 9 -11.21 -57.20 -25.82
N VAL A 10 -11.14 -57.22 -27.15
CA VAL A 10 -9.97 -56.90 -27.98
C VAL A 10 -10.24 -55.62 -28.78
N LEU A 11 -9.19 -54.79 -28.92
CA LEU A 11 -8.95 -53.70 -29.91
C LEU A 11 -9.93 -52.49 -29.83
N VAL A 12 -9.53 -51.23 -30.00
CA VAL A 12 -8.81 -50.60 -31.11
C VAL A 12 -8.22 -49.28 -30.59
N GLY A 13 -7.00 -48.96 -31.00
CA GLY A 13 -6.36 -47.68 -30.71
C GLY A 13 -6.97 -46.51 -31.50
N VAL A 14 -7.21 -45.41 -30.80
CA VAL A 14 -7.23 -44.06 -31.38
C VAL A 14 -6.41 -43.18 -30.45
N GLY A 15 -5.13 -42.99 -30.82
CA GLY A 15 -4.28 -42.00 -30.17
C GLY A 15 -4.73 -40.61 -30.58
N VAL A 16 -5.49 -39.96 -29.71
CA VAL A 16 -5.77 -38.53 -29.81
C VAL A 16 -4.78 -37.81 -28.90
N SER A 17 -3.65 -37.41 -29.48
CA SER A 17 -2.74 -36.44 -28.87
C SER A 17 -3.32 -35.05 -29.11
N ILE A 18 -4.13 -34.55 -28.18
CA ILE A 18 -4.51 -33.12 -28.16
C ILE A 18 -3.71 -32.48 -27.03
N GLY A 19 -2.90 -31.50 -27.42
CA GLY A 19 -1.82 -30.93 -26.65
C GLY A 19 -2.24 -30.35 -25.31
N ALA A 20 -1.32 -30.45 -24.35
CA ALA A 20 -1.32 -29.58 -23.19
C ALA A 20 -1.30 -28.13 -23.69
N ALA A 21 -2.42 -27.44 -23.59
CA ALA A 21 -2.45 -26.00 -23.64
C ALA A 21 -1.63 -25.52 -22.44
N GLY A 22 -0.37 -25.18 -22.67
CA GLY A 22 0.40 -24.38 -21.74
C GLY A 22 -0.35 -23.07 -21.59
N ALA A 23 -1.04 -22.88 -20.46
CA ALA A 23 -1.45 -21.56 -20.05
C ALA A 23 -0.18 -20.69 -20.07
N PRO A 24 -0.21 -19.50 -20.67
CA PRO A 24 0.89 -18.58 -20.50
C PRO A 24 1.04 -18.39 -18.99
N ALA A 25 2.25 -18.64 -18.49
CA ALA A 25 2.67 -18.15 -17.18
C ALA A 25 2.72 -16.62 -17.27
N GLY A 26 1.54 -15.99 -17.34
CA GLY A 26 1.40 -14.62 -16.91
C GLY A 26 1.83 -14.64 -15.45
N CYS A 27 2.77 -13.78 -15.11
CA CYS A 27 3.24 -13.60 -13.74
C CYS A 27 2.10 -13.04 -12.89
N THR A 28 1.06 -13.83 -12.63
CA THR A 28 0.08 -13.54 -11.60
C THR A 28 0.78 -13.83 -10.29
N ARG A 29 1.00 -12.81 -9.46
CA ARG A 29 1.53 -13.02 -8.11
C ARG A 29 0.65 -14.03 -7.38
N ASP A 30 1.30 -14.96 -6.67
CA ASP A 30 0.59 -15.97 -5.90
C ASP A 30 -0.41 -15.33 -4.93
N ALA A 31 -1.53 -16.03 -4.72
CA ALA A 31 -2.45 -15.71 -3.65
C ALA A 31 -1.68 -15.78 -2.33
N ALA A 32 -1.53 -14.64 -1.66
CA ALA A 32 -0.96 -14.62 -0.33
C ALA A 32 -1.91 -15.38 0.62
N PRO A 33 -1.39 -16.13 1.61
CA PRO A 33 -2.23 -16.59 2.71
C PRO A 33 -3.00 -15.39 3.28
N ALA A 34 -4.25 -15.63 3.72
CA ALA A 34 -5.06 -14.60 4.37
C ALA A 34 -4.41 -14.25 5.71
N LEU A 35 -3.43 -13.36 5.65
CA LEU A 35 -2.73 -12.81 6.79
C LEU A 35 -3.53 -11.61 7.27
N CYS A 36 -3.66 -11.58 8.58
CA CYS A 36 -4.61 -10.78 9.30
C CYS A 36 -3.81 -10.04 10.36
N PRO A 37 -3.23 -8.87 10.02
CA PRO A 37 -2.42 -8.15 10.99
C PRO A 37 -3.34 -7.70 12.14
N ASP A 38 -2.84 -7.80 13.37
CA ASP A 38 -3.54 -7.37 14.57
C ASP A 38 -3.41 -5.86 14.71
N VAL A 39 -4.16 -5.14 13.86
CA VAL A 39 -4.26 -3.69 13.82
C VAL A 39 -5.74 -3.38 13.92
N VAL A 40 -6.15 -2.58 14.91
CA VAL A 40 -7.55 -2.16 15.07
C VAL A 40 -7.76 -0.71 14.68
N ALA A 41 -9.03 -0.30 14.54
CA ALA A 41 -9.39 1.04 14.09
C ALA A 41 -8.71 2.14 14.93
N GLY A 42 -8.08 3.09 14.24
CA GLY A 42 -7.34 4.20 14.83
C GLY A 42 -5.88 3.95 15.17
N GLU A 43 -5.37 2.71 15.07
CA GLU A 43 -3.98 2.38 15.44
C GLU A 43 -2.95 2.67 14.36
N LEU A 44 -3.37 2.79 13.10
CA LEU A 44 -2.51 3.12 11.97
C LEU A 44 -3.17 4.26 11.20
N VAL A 45 -2.45 5.36 11.02
CA VAL A 45 -3.02 6.63 10.53
C VAL A 45 -2.23 7.12 9.33
N VAL A 46 -2.88 7.57 8.26
CA VAL A 46 -2.17 8.26 7.18
C VAL A 46 -1.66 9.63 7.66
N SER A 47 -0.35 9.87 7.58
CA SER A 47 0.30 11.10 8.08
C SER A 47 0.75 12.05 6.96
N GLU A 48 1.23 11.53 5.84
CA GLU A 48 1.85 12.35 4.79
C GLU A 48 1.73 11.69 3.41
N LEU A 49 1.59 12.49 2.36
CA LEU A 49 1.56 12.02 0.97
C LEU A 49 2.48 12.84 0.08
N ARG A 50 3.17 12.16 -0.83
CA ARG A 50 3.91 12.78 -1.93
C ARG A 50 3.32 12.32 -3.26
N GLY A 51 2.73 13.27 -3.99
CA GLY A 51 2.24 13.07 -5.35
C GLY A 51 3.33 13.24 -6.40
N GLU A 52 2.94 13.21 -7.68
CA GLU A 52 3.82 13.47 -8.81
C GLU A 52 4.43 14.87 -8.75
N GLN A 53 5.76 14.95 -8.75
CA GLN A 53 6.51 16.21 -8.68
C GLN A 53 6.82 16.78 -10.07
N THR A 54 6.98 18.10 -10.15
CA THR A 54 7.50 18.78 -11.36
C THR A 54 9.01 18.92 -11.36
N GLY A 55 9.60 19.18 -12.53
CA GLY A 55 11.02 19.51 -12.66
C GLY A 55 11.91 18.26 -12.62
N SER A 56 13.09 18.40 -12.00
CA SER A 56 14.10 17.32 -11.90
C SER A 56 13.97 16.49 -10.62
N ASP A 57 12.92 16.71 -9.82
CA ASP A 57 12.67 15.91 -8.63
C ASP A 57 12.30 14.47 -9.01
N SER A 58 13.11 13.53 -8.54
CA SER A 58 12.99 12.10 -8.83
C SER A 58 12.83 11.26 -7.56
N GLN A 59 12.45 11.88 -6.44
CA GLN A 59 12.22 11.18 -5.16
C GLN A 59 10.96 10.29 -5.15
N GLY A 60 10.28 10.18 -6.29
CA GLY A 60 9.11 9.32 -6.43
C GLY A 60 7.90 9.79 -5.64
N GLN A 61 6.89 8.94 -5.61
CA GLN A 61 5.62 9.16 -4.94
C GLN A 61 5.51 8.17 -3.79
N TRP A 62 4.89 8.59 -2.69
CA TRP A 62 4.74 7.75 -1.52
C TRP A 62 3.60 8.21 -0.63
N ILE A 63 3.16 7.31 0.24
CA ILE A 63 2.27 7.56 1.36
C ILE A 63 2.98 7.13 2.63
N GLU A 64 2.83 7.90 3.69
CA GLU A 64 3.36 7.58 5.01
C GLU A 64 2.22 7.26 5.97
N LEU A 65 2.45 6.24 6.79
CA LEU A 65 1.57 5.81 7.85
C LEU A 65 2.27 5.95 9.19
N TYR A 66 1.54 6.39 10.20
CA TYR A 66 1.99 6.52 11.58
C TYR A 66 1.32 5.46 12.46
N ASN A 67 2.09 4.77 13.28
CA ASN A 67 1.59 3.87 14.31
C ASN A 67 1.17 4.68 15.55
N ALA A 68 -0.14 4.89 15.67
CA ALA A 68 -0.78 5.58 16.79
C ALA A 68 -1.10 4.65 17.98
N SER A 69 -0.79 3.35 17.86
CA SER A 69 -0.94 2.40 18.97
C SER A 69 0.19 2.53 20.00
N GLY A 70 0.00 1.88 21.15
CA GLY A 70 1.04 1.75 22.17
C GLY A 70 1.97 0.54 21.98
N THR A 71 1.88 -0.18 20.85
CA THR A 71 2.58 -1.44 20.60
C THR A 71 3.23 -1.48 19.21
N GLU A 72 4.20 -2.38 19.02
CA GLU A 72 4.74 -2.62 17.67
C GLU A 72 3.68 -3.31 16.81
N LEU A 73 3.47 -2.81 15.60
CA LEU A 73 2.56 -3.40 14.61
C LEU A 73 3.37 -4.12 13.54
N ASP A 74 3.00 -5.35 13.20
CA ASP A 74 3.46 -5.98 11.95
C ASP A 74 2.37 -5.82 10.88
N LEU A 75 2.67 -5.07 9.83
CA LEU A 75 1.72 -4.76 8.76
C LEU A 75 1.59 -5.87 7.72
N LEU A 76 2.22 -7.03 7.90
CA LEU A 76 2.04 -8.19 7.03
C LEU A 76 0.55 -8.57 6.87
N GLY A 77 0.03 -8.43 5.65
CA GLY A 77 -1.37 -8.67 5.33
C GLY A 77 -2.24 -7.41 5.29
N LEU A 78 -1.70 -6.24 5.66
CA LEU A 78 -2.40 -4.96 5.53
C LEU A 78 -2.75 -4.72 4.06
N ARG A 79 -4.00 -4.30 3.82
CA ARG A 79 -4.47 -3.83 2.52
C ARG A 79 -4.55 -2.32 2.54
N VAL A 80 -4.03 -1.69 1.51
CA VAL A 80 -4.23 -0.27 1.25
C VAL A 80 -5.03 -0.16 -0.03
N LEU A 81 -6.25 0.38 0.07
CA LEU A 81 -7.20 0.48 -1.04
C LEU A 81 -7.31 1.95 -1.45
N TRP A 82 -6.89 2.27 -2.67
CA TRP A 82 -7.10 3.57 -3.29
C TRP A 82 -8.39 3.53 -4.11
N ARG A 83 -9.29 4.48 -3.89
CA ARG A 83 -10.54 4.64 -4.65
C ARG A 83 -10.60 6.03 -5.23
N ARG A 84 -10.93 6.13 -6.52
CA ARG A 84 -11.25 7.43 -7.12
C ARG A 84 -12.50 7.99 -6.45
N LEU A 85 -12.54 9.32 -6.29
CA LEU A 85 -13.62 10.00 -5.59
C LEU A 85 -14.98 9.87 -6.31
N ASP A 86 -14.97 9.63 -7.62
CA ASP A 86 -16.16 9.36 -8.43
C ASP A 86 -16.58 7.88 -8.45
N GLY A 87 -15.82 7.01 -7.77
CA GLY A 87 -16.06 5.57 -7.72
C GLY A 87 -15.77 4.81 -9.02
N SER A 88 -15.15 5.46 -10.02
CA SER A 88 -14.92 4.87 -11.33
C SER A 88 -13.83 3.78 -11.34
N ASP A 89 -12.92 3.81 -10.36
CA ASP A 89 -11.76 2.92 -10.32
C ASP A 89 -11.25 2.73 -8.88
N SER A 90 -10.54 1.62 -8.68
CA SER A 90 -9.88 1.31 -7.41
C SER A 90 -8.72 0.34 -7.57
N ASP A 91 -7.65 0.58 -6.83
CA ASP A 91 -6.49 -0.30 -6.74
C ASP A 91 -6.25 -0.75 -5.29
N THR A 92 -5.77 -1.98 -5.11
CA THR A 92 -5.44 -2.51 -3.78
C THR A 92 -4.00 -2.99 -3.73
N VAL A 93 -3.24 -2.47 -2.78
CA VAL A 93 -1.91 -3.00 -2.41
C VAL A 93 -2.05 -3.96 -1.25
N LEU A 94 -1.29 -5.05 -1.28
CA LEU A 94 -1.15 -5.97 -0.16
C LEU A 94 0.30 -5.92 0.35
N VAL A 95 0.48 -5.74 1.66
CA VAL A 95 1.78 -5.90 2.30
C VAL A 95 2.08 -7.39 2.45
N ARG A 96 3.11 -7.88 1.75
CA ARG A 96 3.37 -9.32 1.56
C ARG A 96 4.56 -9.87 2.35
N ARG A 97 5.25 -9.02 3.11
CA ARG A 97 6.32 -9.41 4.05
C ARG A 97 6.14 -8.67 5.37
N SER A 98 6.77 -9.20 6.42
CA SER A 98 6.82 -8.51 7.70
C SER A 98 7.34 -7.09 7.52
N LEU A 99 6.61 -6.15 8.12
CA LEU A 99 6.86 -4.72 8.07
C LEU A 99 6.50 -4.16 9.43
N LEU A 100 7.50 -4.14 10.30
CA LEU A 100 7.36 -3.74 11.70
C LEU A 100 7.38 -2.22 11.82
N VAL A 101 6.42 -1.68 12.58
CA VAL A 101 6.36 -0.25 12.92
C VAL A 101 6.29 -0.14 14.42
N ALA A 102 7.34 0.41 15.03
CA ALA A 102 7.38 0.66 16.47
C ALA A 102 6.24 1.60 16.91
N PRO A 103 5.85 1.62 18.20
CA PRO A 103 4.99 2.68 18.74
C PRO A 103 5.57 4.05 18.40
N ASP A 104 4.71 5.00 18.03
CA ASP A 104 5.10 6.33 17.56
C ASP A 104 5.98 6.35 16.29
N GLY A 105 6.13 5.19 15.65
CA GLY A 105 6.92 5.01 14.45
C GLY A 105 6.16 5.37 13.17
N TYR A 106 6.92 5.64 12.13
CA TYR A 106 6.43 5.94 10.80
C TYR A 106 6.88 4.85 9.83
N VAL A 107 6.09 4.63 8.78
CA VAL A 107 6.42 3.71 7.70
C VAL A 107 6.01 4.29 6.36
N VAL A 108 6.91 4.22 5.38
CA VAL A 108 6.72 4.83 4.07
C VAL A 108 6.50 3.77 2.99
N LEU A 109 5.33 3.84 2.34
CA LEU A 109 4.99 3.00 1.19
C LEU A 109 5.21 3.79 -0.11
N GLY A 110 6.22 3.40 -0.90
CA GLY A 110 6.60 4.11 -2.12
C GLY A 110 6.07 3.45 -3.39
N ALA A 111 5.72 4.25 -4.40
CA ALA A 111 5.14 3.79 -5.67
C ALA A 111 6.10 2.93 -6.54
N GLY A 112 7.36 2.78 -6.16
CA GLY A 112 8.37 1.98 -6.87
C GLY A 112 8.35 0.48 -6.53
N LEU A 113 9.26 -0.28 -7.14
CA LEU A 113 9.48 -1.70 -6.81
C LEU A 113 10.11 -1.81 -5.42
N ASP A 114 9.66 -2.79 -4.61
CA ASP A 114 10.20 -3.01 -3.25
C ASP A 114 11.71 -3.35 -3.26
N ALA A 115 12.19 -4.01 -4.31
CA ALA A 115 13.59 -4.39 -4.47
C ALA A 115 14.53 -3.20 -4.78
N ASP A 116 14.00 -2.12 -5.35
CA ASP A 116 14.76 -0.95 -5.81
C ASP A 116 14.44 0.31 -5.00
N ARG A 117 13.91 0.15 -3.78
CA ARG A 117 13.41 1.31 -3.03
C ARG A 117 14.56 2.16 -2.48
N PRO A 118 14.38 3.50 -2.47
CA PRO A 118 15.33 4.39 -1.80
C PRO A 118 15.26 4.21 -0.28
N SER A 119 16.29 4.69 0.44
CA SER A 119 16.44 4.43 1.88
C SER A 119 15.35 5.00 2.78
N TYR A 120 14.59 6.00 2.31
CA TYR A 120 13.46 6.61 3.01
C TYR A 120 12.12 5.92 2.72
N VAL A 121 12.10 4.90 1.86
CA VAL A 121 10.93 4.06 1.61
C VAL A 121 11.16 2.75 2.34
N ASP A 122 10.13 2.26 3.03
CA ASP A 122 10.17 1.00 3.79
C ASP A 122 9.56 -0.17 3.02
N TYR A 123 8.63 0.12 2.09
CA TYR A 123 7.97 -0.88 1.26
C TYR A 123 7.60 -0.32 -0.12
N GLY A 124 7.96 -1.02 -1.20
CA GLY A 124 7.59 -0.65 -2.57
C GLY A 124 6.30 -1.31 -3.05
N VAL A 125 5.37 -0.53 -3.60
CA VAL A 125 4.02 -1.00 -3.96
C VAL A 125 3.81 -1.34 -5.44
N ALA A 126 4.79 -1.06 -6.32
CA ALA A 126 4.61 -1.12 -7.78
C ALA A 126 4.12 -2.47 -8.33
N GLY A 127 4.32 -3.57 -7.60
CA GLY A 127 3.87 -4.87 -8.08
C GLY A 127 2.39 -5.19 -7.79
N ASP A 128 1.71 -4.37 -6.98
CA ASP A 128 0.25 -4.42 -6.78
C ASP A 128 -0.42 -3.13 -7.30
N LEU A 129 0.31 -2.00 -7.31
CA LEU A 129 -0.12 -0.72 -7.87
C LEU A 129 0.73 -0.38 -9.11
N PRO A 130 0.39 -0.85 -10.32
CA PRO A 130 1.14 -0.55 -11.54
C PRO A 130 0.81 0.86 -12.04
N GLY A 131 1.12 1.88 -11.24
CA GLY A 131 0.73 3.26 -11.53
C GLY A 131 1.24 4.28 -10.53
N ALA A 132 0.93 5.54 -10.81
CA ALA A 132 1.16 6.64 -9.89
C ALA A 132 0.12 6.63 -8.76
N ILE A 133 0.48 7.20 -7.61
CA ILE A 133 -0.50 7.54 -6.59
C ILE A 133 -1.50 8.51 -7.21
N MET A 134 -2.80 8.19 -7.07
CA MET A 134 -3.86 9.01 -7.63
C MET A 134 -3.76 10.45 -7.08
N PRO A 135 -3.87 11.51 -7.90
CA PRO A 135 -3.80 12.88 -7.42
C PRO A 135 -5.02 13.29 -6.57
N SER A 136 -6.08 12.48 -6.56
CA SER A 136 -7.25 12.62 -5.70
C SER A 136 -7.83 11.22 -5.46
N ALA A 137 -8.01 10.85 -4.20
CA ALA A 137 -8.54 9.54 -3.83
C ALA A 137 -9.09 9.54 -2.41
N ALA A 138 -9.88 8.51 -2.11
CA ALA A 138 -10.00 7.99 -0.76
C ALA A 138 -9.02 6.82 -0.61
N VAL A 139 -8.23 6.81 0.46
CA VAL A 139 -7.31 5.74 0.83
C VAL A 139 -7.83 5.08 2.08
N ASP A 140 -8.12 3.79 1.98
CA ASP A 140 -8.61 2.98 3.08
C ASP A 140 -7.48 2.05 3.55
N LEU A 141 -7.14 2.11 4.84
CA LEU A 141 -6.29 1.13 5.49
C LEU A 141 -7.19 0.01 6.02
N ILE A 142 -6.94 -1.23 5.60
CA ILE A 142 -7.82 -2.36 5.90
C ILE A 142 -6.99 -3.52 6.46
N ALA A 143 -7.33 -3.97 7.66
CA ALA A 143 -6.81 -5.19 8.27
C ALA A 143 -7.96 -6.13 8.58
N CYS A 144 -7.89 -7.40 8.15
CA CYS A 144 -8.95 -8.39 8.39
C CYS A 144 -10.37 -7.93 7.98
N ASP A 145 -10.50 -7.23 6.86
CA ASP A 145 -11.76 -6.65 6.38
C ASP A 145 -12.37 -5.57 7.31
N VAL A 146 -11.61 -5.10 8.30
CA VAL A 146 -11.94 -3.96 9.16
C VAL A 146 -11.26 -2.71 8.61
N LEU A 147 -12.03 -1.64 8.45
CA LEU A 147 -11.49 -0.32 8.15
C LEU A 147 -10.74 0.19 9.39
N ILE A 148 -9.46 0.42 9.22
CA ILE A 148 -8.56 0.91 10.27
C ILE A 148 -8.56 2.42 10.31
N ASP A 149 -8.41 3.02 9.14
CA ASP A 149 -8.34 4.45 8.94
C ASP A 149 -8.69 4.79 7.49
N ARG A 150 -9.13 6.03 7.26
CA ARG A 150 -9.41 6.54 5.92
C ARG A 150 -8.91 7.98 5.81
N LEU A 151 -8.14 8.25 4.77
CA LEU A 151 -7.92 9.60 4.29
C LEU A 151 -8.68 9.86 3.00
N THR A 152 -9.34 11.01 2.89
CA THR A 152 -9.85 11.52 1.61
C THR A 152 -9.12 12.81 1.25
N TYR A 153 -8.49 12.86 0.07
CA TYR A 153 -7.79 14.05 -0.41
C TYR A 153 -8.15 14.39 -1.85
N SER A 154 -8.14 15.69 -2.16
CA SER A 154 -8.45 16.23 -3.47
C SER A 154 -7.34 17.17 -3.95
N GLY A 155 -6.49 16.66 -4.85
CA GLY A 155 -5.43 17.42 -5.48
C GLY A 155 -4.13 17.42 -4.66
N LEU A 156 -3.29 16.41 -4.88
CA LEU A 156 -1.93 16.43 -4.36
C LEU A 156 -1.11 17.54 -5.03
N THR A 157 -0.27 18.20 -4.24
CA THR A 157 0.70 19.18 -4.73
C THR A 157 1.72 18.52 -5.67
N ARG A 158 2.22 19.30 -6.63
CA ARG A 158 3.33 18.90 -7.52
C ARG A 158 4.69 19.47 -7.09
N THR A 159 4.72 20.06 -5.91
CA THR A 159 5.91 20.52 -5.20
C THR A 159 5.74 20.16 -3.73
N GLY A 160 6.63 19.31 -3.24
CA GLY A 160 6.63 18.83 -1.87
C GLY A 160 5.54 17.82 -1.53
N THR A 161 5.05 17.86 -0.30
CA THR A 161 4.14 16.87 0.28
C THR A 161 2.84 17.50 0.76
N TYR A 162 1.82 16.67 0.94
CA TYR A 162 0.59 17.01 1.64
C TYR A 162 0.66 16.33 3.02
N SER A 163 0.77 17.12 4.08
CA SER A 163 1.17 16.65 5.40
C SER A 163 0.11 17.02 6.45
N LEU A 164 -0.16 16.10 7.37
CA LEU A 164 -1.02 16.33 8.52
C LEU A 164 -0.26 17.12 9.58
N GLY A 165 -0.78 18.29 9.96
CA GLY A 165 -0.13 19.21 10.88
C GLY A 165 -0.21 18.85 12.38
N PRO A 166 -1.35 18.36 12.92
CA PRO A 166 -1.44 17.94 14.32
C PRO A 166 -0.48 16.80 14.66
N THR A 167 0.20 16.91 15.80
CA THR A 167 1.13 15.88 16.30
C THR A 167 0.71 15.40 17.71
N PRO A 168 0.70 14.08 17.98
CA PRO A 168 0.86 13.00 17.00
C PRO A 168 -0.34 12.90 16.03
N PRO A 169 -0.17 12.29 14.84
CA PRO A 169 -1.28 11.95 13.96
C PRO A 169 -2.34 11.09 14.67
N THR A 170 -3.60 11.33 14.37
CA THR A 170 -4.74 10.54 14.87
C THR A 170 -5.72 10.30 13.72
N ALA A 171 -6.46 9.19 13.76
CA ALA A 171 -7.47 8.90 12.73
C ALA A 171 -8.51 10.03 12.63
N ASP A 172 -9.12 10.43 13.76
CA ASP A 172 -10.06 11.57 13.74
C ASP A 172 -9.42 12.88 13.27
N GLY A 173 -8.12 13.08 13.54
CA GLY A 173 -7.39 14.26 13.11
C GLY A 173 -7.14 14.31 11.61
N ASN A 174 -6.94 13.15 10.98
CA ASN A 174 -6.66 13.05 9.56
C ASN A 174 -7.92 13.18 8.67
N ASP A 175 -9.11 13.09 9.28
CA ASP A 175 -10.40 13.40 8.67
C ASP A 175 -10.68 14.92 8.56
N VAL A 176 -9.94 15.74 9.30
CA VAL A 176 -10.14 17.20 9.32
C VAL A 176 -9.38 17.85 8.17
N SER A 177 -10.06 18.23 7.10
CA SER A 177 -9.42 18.80 5.90
C SER A 177 -8.55 20.04 6.17
N THR A 178 -8.86 20.83 7.21
CA THR A 178 -8.08 22.01 7.61
C THR A 178 -6.86 21.67 8.47
N ALA A 179 -6.70 20.43 8.89
CA ALA A 179 -5.52 19.94 9.59
C ALA A 179 -4.37 19.59 8.64
N TRP A 180 -4.64 19.55 7.33
CA TRP A 180 -3.68 19.23 6.29
C TRP A 180 -3.18 20.47 5.55
N CYS A 181 -1.92 20.45 5.13
CA CYS A 181 -1.29 21.54 4.40
C CYS A 181 -0.19 21.02 3.46
N ASN A 182 0.17 21.82 2.46
CA ASN A 182 1.33 21.51 1.63
C ASN A 182 2.61 21.87 2.39
N ASN A 183 3.56 20.93 2.43
CA ASN A 183 4.91 21.16 2.95
C ASN A 183 5.93 21.14 1.80
N GLU A 184 6.55 22.30 1.57
CA GLU A 184 7.62 22.50 0.57
C GLU A 184 9.01 22.65 1.22
N THR A 185 9.10 22.41 2.52
CA THR A 185 10.35 22.52 3.28
C THR A 185 11.18 21.25 3.16
N VAL A 186 12.49 21.41 2.90
CA VAL A 186 13.46 20.30 2.93
C VAL A 186 13.90 20.10 4.39
N ASP A 187 13.26 19.15 5.08
CA ASP A 187 13.29 19.04 6.54
C ASP A 187 14.49 18.27 7.13
N GLY A 188 15.62 18.24 6.44
CA GLY A 188 16.86 17.67 6.99
C GLY A 188 16.82 16.18 7.32
N THR A 189 15.76 15.47 6.92
CA THR A 189 15.51 14.02 7.09
C THR A 189 16.45 13.14 6.26
N GLY A 190 17.44 13.73 5.58
CA GLY A 190 18.28 13.07 4.59
C GLY A 190 17.63 12.96 3.21
N LEU A 191 16.32 13.24 3.09
CA LEU A 191 15.67 13.47 1.81
C LEU A 191 16.13 14.83 1.28
N ALA A 192 16.84 14.86 0.15
CA ALA A 192 17.25 16.10 -0.51
C ALA A 192 16.09 16.76 -1.30
N ALA A 193 14.85 16.61 -0.81
CA ALA A 193 13.62 17.15 -1.36
C ALA A 193 12.62 17.39 -0.21
N PRO A 194 11.52 18.15 -0.44
CA PRO A 194 10.61 18.45 0.66
C PRO A 194 9.87 17.24 1.22
N GLY A 195 9.46 17.34 2.48
CA GLY A 195 8.71 16.30 3.20
C GLY A 195 9.53 15.61 4.30
N THR A 196 8.83 14.83 5.11
CA THR A 196 9.36 14.24 6.35
C THR A 196 9.27 12.72 6.42
N PRO A 197 9.64 11.95 5.35
CA PRO A 197 9.49 10.50 5.38
C PRO A 197 10.26 9.86 6.55
N GLY A 198 9.56 9.05 7.32
CA GLY A 198 10.07 8.40 8.53
C GLY A 198 10.10 9.29 9.78
N ALA A 199 9.49 10.48 9.75
CA ALA A 199 9.58 11.47 10.82
C ALA A 199 8.26 12.23 11.03
N ALA A 200 8.15 12.92 12.17
CA ALA A 200 6.99 13.76 12.45
C ALA A 200 6.91 14.96 11.48
N ASN A 201 5.72 15.19 10.94
CA ASN A 201 5.43 16.35 10.11
C ASN A 201 5.62 17.66 10.90
N PRO A 202 6.08 18.74 10.25
CA PRO A 202 5.99 20.07 10.82
C PRO A 202 4.52 20.50 10.98
N PRO A 203 4.21 21.39 11.94
CA PRO A 203 2.87 21.95 12.06
C PRO A 203 2.53 22.75 10.79
N CYS A 204 1.24 22.80 10.45
CA CYS A 204 0.81 23.61 9.32
C CYS A 204 1.15 25.10 9.52
N PRO A 205 1.59 25.81 8.48
CA PRO A 205 1.88 27.24 8.57
C PRO A 205 0.65 28.01 9.08
N THR A 206 0.87 28.90 10.04
CA THR A 206 -0.16 29.85 10.46
C THR A 206 -0.37 30.86 9.33
N LEU A 207 -1.60 30.92 8.81
CA LEU A 207 -2.02 31.90 7.79
C LEU A 207 -1.91 33.34 8.30
#